data_AF-A0A220VFF8-F1
#
_entry.id   AF-A0A220VFF8-F1
#
_cell.length_a   1.000
_cell.length_b   1.000
_cell.length_c   1.000
_cell.angle_alpha   90.00
_cell.angle_beta   90.00
_cell.angle_gamma   90.00
#
_symmetry.space_group_name_H-M   'P 1'
#
loop_
_entity.id
_entity.type
_entity.pdbx_description
1 polymer ?
#
loop_
_entity_poly.entity_id
_entity_poly.type
_entity_poly.pdbx_seq_one_letter_code
_entity_poly.pdbx_strand_id
1 'polypeptide(L)' 'MAKDKNAPKGQIDMIQEFGWKNGHGGYRKGSGRKKREETVVLRIPKALEEKFKALIVEYKAKKENH' A
#
# COMPACT_ATOMS: atom_id res chain seq x y z
N MET A 1 -30.51 -11.50 3.49
CA MET A 1 -29.28 -12.31 3.45
C MET A 1 -28.55 -11.99 2.15
N ALA A 2 -27.46 -11.22 2.22
CA ALA A 2 -26.65 -10.92 1.04
C ALA A 2 -25.65 -12.06 0.86
N LYS A 3 -25.74 -12.77 -0.28
CA LYS A 3 -24.79 -13.84 -0.64
C LYS A 3 -23.54 -13.19 -1.22
N ASP A 4 -22.39 -13.39 -0.59
CA ASP A 4 -21.10 -13.05 -1.19
C ASP A 4 -20.88 -13.89 -2.45
N LYS A 5 -20.84 -13.22 -3.61
CA LYS A 5 -20.85 -13.85 -4.95
C LYS A 5 -19.54 -14.57 -5.30
N ASN A 6 -18.54 -14.52 -4.42
CA ASN A 6 -17.18 -15.03 -4.67
C ASN A 6 -16.72 -16.15 -3.71
N ALA A 7 -17.59 -16.67 -2.84
CA ALA A 7 -17.23 -17.81 -2.00
C ALA A 7 -17.21 -19.11 -2.85
N PRO A 8 -16.17 -19.95 -2.78
CA PRO A 8 -16.18 -21.26 -3.41
C PRO A 8 -17.36 -22.07 -2.86
N LYS A 9 -18.17 -22.65 -3.76
CA LYS A 9 -19.37 -23.43 -3.41
C LYS A 9 -19.01 -24.51 -2.38
N GLY A 10 -19.56 -24.41 -1.17
CA GLY A 10 -19.43 -25.42 -0.11
C GLY A 10 -18.55 -25.03 1.08
N GLN A 11 -17.90 -23.87 1.07
CA GLN A 11 -17.15 -23.39 2.23
C GLN A 11 -18.04 -22.56 3.16
N ILE A 12 -18.16 -22.98 4.43
CA ILE A 12 -18.85 -22.22 5.46
C ILE A 12 -17.91 -21.10 5.94
N ASP A 13 -18.37 -19.85 5.87
CA ASP A 13 -17.67 -18.73 6.47
C ASP A 13 -17.89 -18.75 8.00
N MET A 14 -16.87 -19.21 8.73
CA MET A 14 -16.90 -19.35 10.19
C MET A 14 -17.15 -18.02 10.92
N ILE A 15 -16.85 -16.88 10.29
CA ILE A 15 -17.10 -15.54 10.83
C ILE A 15 -18.59 -15.20 10.74
N GLN A 16 -19.22 -15.49 9.60
CA GLN A 16 -20.66 -15.27 9.41
C GLN A 16 -21.51 -16.26 10.20
N GLU A 17 -21.11 -17.54 10.26
CA GLU A 17 -21.91 -18.61 10.87
C GLU A 17 -21.82 -18.63 12.40
N PHE A 18 -20.62 -18.40 12.97
CA PHE A 18 -20.37 -18.53 14.41
C PHE A 18 -19.97 -17.23 15.09
N GLY A 19 -20.02 -16.10 14.37
CA GLY A 19 -19.70 -14.78 14.92
C GLY A 19 -18.26 -14.62 15.39
N TRP A 20 -17.33 -15.44 14.87
CA TRP A 20 -15.93 -15.41 15.29
C TRP A 20 -15.28 -14.05 14.94
N LYS A 21 -14.57 -13.45 15.90
CA LYS A 21 -13.80 -12.22 15.66
C LYS A 21 -12.57 -12.55 14.81
N ASN A 22 -12.33 -11.80 13.74
CA ASN A 22 -11.13 -11.92 12.91
C ASN A 22 -9.86 -11.86 13.79
N GLY A 23 -9.24 -13.02 14.02
CA GLY A 23 -8.12 -13.19 14.95
C GLY A 23 -6.81 -12.54 14.50
N HIS A 24 -6.77 -11.96 13.30
CA HIS A 24 -5.71 -11.08 12.81
C HIS A 24 -6.38 -9.86 12.18
N GLY A 25 -5.89 -8.67 12.51
CA GLY A 25 -6.48 -7.37 12.16
C GLY A 25 -7.24 -7.38 10.84
N GLY A 26 -8.57 -7.53 10.94
CA GLY A 26 -9.43 -7.66 9.77
C GLY A 26 -9.25 -6.48 8.83
N TYR A 27 -9.36 -6.73 7.53
CA TYR A 27 -9.33 -5.69 6.51
C TYR A 27 -10.34 -4.60 6.85
N ARG A 28 -9.85 -3.39 7.08
CA ARG A 28 -10.63 -2.15 7.15
C ARG A 28 -10.43 -1.40 5.84
N LYS A 29 -11.46 -0.71 5.35
CA LYS A 29 -11.33 0.16 4.17
C LYS A 29 -10.25 1.22 4.46
N GLY A 30 -9.13 1.16 3.74
CA GLY A 30 -7.96 2.02 3.97
C GLY A 30 -6.90 1.44 4.92
N SER A 31 -7.13 0.28 5.55
CA SER A 31 -6.06 -0.46 6.22
C SER A 31 -5.30 -1.31 5.20
N GLY A 32 -4.13 -0.84 4.85
CA GLY A 32 -3.24 -1.50 3.93
C GLY A 32 -2.08 -0.57 3.62
N ARG A 33 -0.99 -1.14 3.10
CA ARG A 33 0.10 -0.32 2.58
C ARG A 33 -0.42 0.44 1.36
N LYS A 34 -0.27 1.77 1.33
CA LYS A 34 -0.56 2.55 0.12
C LYS A 34 0.30 2.00 -1.03
N LYS A 35 -0.30 1.89 -2.23
CA LYS A 35 0.48 1.58 -3.44
C LYS A 35 1.54 2.67 -3.60
N ARG A 36 2.80 2.25 -3.71
CA ARG A 36 3.93 3.17 -3.89
C ARG A 36 3.86 3.78 -5.30
N GLU A 37 4.36 5.00 -5.44
CA GLU A 37 4.62 5.58 -6.76
C GLU A 37 5.63 4.71 -7.51
N GLU A 38 5.53 4.68 -8.84
CA GLU A 38 6.49 3.98 -9.69
C GLU A 38 7.89 4.58 -9.50
N THR A 39 8.91 3.72 -9.37
CA THR A 39 10.29 4.17 -9.15
C THR A 39 11.23 3.39 -10.06
N VAL A 40 12.30 4.07 -10.50
CA VAL A 40 13.37 3.49 -11.30
C VAL A 40 14.69 3.57 -10.54
N VAL A 41 15.54 2.56 -10.68
CA VAL A 41 16.88 2.54 -10.07
C VAL A 41 17.89 3.07 -11.08
N LEU A 42 18.56 4.18 -10.75
CA LEU A 42 19.61 4.79 -11.56
C LEU A 42 20.96 4.57 -10.87
N ARG A 43 21.98 4.17 -11.64
CA ARG A 43 23.37 4.13 -11.16
C ARG A 43 24.05 5.45 -11.51
N ILE A 44 24.65 6.08 -10.51
CA ILE A 44 25.38 7.33 -10.67
C ILE A 44 26.80 7.19 -10.14
N PRO A 45 27.77 7.91 -10.73
CA PRO A 45 29.10 8.06 -10.14
C PRO A 45 29.00 8.61 -8.71
N LYS A 46 29.77 8.04 -7.77
CA LYS A 46 29.73 8.43 -6.36
C LYS A 46 30.00 9.92 -6.14
N ALA A 47 30.86 10.53 -6.97
CA ALA A 47 31.17 11.95 -6.93
C ALA A 47 29.95 12.86 -7.19
N LEU A 48 28.87 12.35 -7.78
CA LEU A 48 27.65 13.10 -8.09
C LEU A 48 26.53 12.88 -7.07
N GLU A 49 26.73 12.04 -6.05
CA GLU A 49 25.70 11.66 -5.09
C GLU A 49 25.11 12.87 -4.36
N GLU A 50 25.95 13.80 -3.90
CA GLU A 50 25.50 14.99 -3.18
C GLU A 50 24.66 15.93 -4.07
N LYS A 51 25.08 16.12 -5.34
CA LYS A 51 24.33 16.94 -6.29
C LYS A 51 22.95 16.36 -6.58
N PHE A 52 22.86 15.04 -6.76
CA PHE A 52 21.57 14.38 -6.96
C PHE A 52 20.66 14.47 -5.74
N LYS A 53 21.22 14.33 -4.53
CA LYS A 53 20.45 14.53 -3.29
C LYS A 53 19.87 15.94 -3.20
N ALA A 54 20.66 16.97 -3.53
CA ALA A 54 20.20 18.35 -3.54
C ALA A 54 19.06 18.58 -4.54
N LEU A 55 19.17 18.05 -5.76
CA LEU A 55 18.11 18.16 -6.79
C LEU A 55 16.80 17.50 -6.33
N ILE A 56 16.88 16.34 -5.66
CA ILE A 56 15.70 15.66 -5.13
C ILE A 56 15.01 16.50 -4.04
N VAL A 57 15.79 17.14 -3.17
CA VAL A 57 15.25 18.03 -2.11
C VAL A 57 14.56 19.24 -2.74
N GLU A 58 15.18 19.89 -3.71
CA GLU A 58 14.60 21.05 -4.40
C GLU A 58 13.28 20.69 -5.11
N TYR A 59 13.24 19.54 -5.79
CA TYR A 59 12.03 19.05 -6.43
C TYR A 59 10.88 18.82 -5.43
N LYS A 60 11.18 18.22 -4.27
CA LYS A 60 10.19 18.01 -3.20
C LYS A 60 9.67 19.33 -2.63
N ALA A 61 10.57 20.28 -2.37
CA ALA A 61 10.19 21.61 -1.89
C ALA A 61 9.28 22.35 -2.88
N LYS A 62 9.53 22.23 -4.19
CA LYS A 62 8.65 22.80 -5.22
C LYS A 62 7.29 22.12 -5.28
N LYS A 63 7.22 20.80 -5.07
CA LYS A 63 5.97 20.02 -5.06
C LYS A 63 5.07 20.35 -3.85
N GLU A 64 5.64 20.75 -2.72
CA GLU A 64 4.87 21.11 -1.52
C GLU A 64 4.33 22.55 -1.54
N ASN A 65 4.95 23.43 -2.33
CA ASN A 65 4.55 24.83 -2.47
C ASN A 65 3.53 25.09 -3.60
N HIS A 66 3.00 24.05 -4.22
CA HIS A 66 2.07 24.11 -5.35
C HIS A 66 0.92 23.12 -5.17
#